data_AF-A0A1Q5SJ64-F1
#
_entry.id   AF-A0A1Q5SJ64-F1
#
_cell.length_a   1.000
_cell.length_b   1.000
_cell.length_c   1.000
_cell.angle_alpha   90.00
_cell.angle_beta   90.00
_cell.angle_gamma   90.00
#
_symmetry.space_group_name_H-M   'P 1'
#
loop_
_entity.id
_entity.type
_entity.pdbx_description
1 polymer ?
#
loop_
_entity_poly.entity_id
_entity_poly.type
_entity_poly.pdbx_seq_one_letter_code
_entity_poly.pdbx_strand_id
1 'polypeptide(L)' 'AIAKQLNERPRKTLLFQTPAEKFAECVAAIS' A
#
# COMPACT_ATOMS: atom_id res chain seq x y z
N ALA A 1 8.95 -13.04 -4.55
CA ALA A 1 7.55 -13.52 -4.51
C ALA A 1 6.63 -12.48 -5.13
N ILE A 2 5.69 -12.90 -6.00
CA ILE A 2 4.81 -12.00 -6.77
C ILE A 2 4.01 -11.06 -5.84
N ALA A 3 3.58 -11.53 -4.68
CA ALA A 3 2.81 -10.74 -3.70
C ALA A 3 3.55 -9.47 -3.25
N LYS A 4 4.85 -9.56 -2.94
CA LYS A 4 5.65 -8.41 -2.53
C LYS A 4 5.68 -7.33 -3.63
N GLN A 5 5.93 -7.75 -4.87
CA GLN A 5 5.95 -6.83 -6.02
C GLN A 5 4.59 -6.15 -6.26
N LEU A 6 3.48 -6.86 -6.03
CA LEU A 6 2.14 -6.26 -6.17
C LEU A 6 1.82 -5.23 -5.09
N ASN A 7 2.35 -5.42 -3.88
CA ASN A 7 2.14 -4.53 -2.73
C ASN A 7 3.02 -3.29 -2.77
N GLU A 8 4.21 -3.36 -3.37
CA GLU A 8 5.14 -2.24 -3.53
C GLU A 8 4.87 -1.40 -4.80
N ARG A 9 3.94 -1.83 -5.66
CA ARG A 9 3.66 -1.14 -6.92
C ARG A 9 2.71 0.06 -6.73
N PRO A 10 3.10 1.28 -7.19
CA PRO A 10 2.22 2.44 -7.24
C PRO A 10 0.92 2.19 -8.01
N ARG A 11 -0.22 2.63 -7.47
CA ARG A 11 -1.54 2.49 -8.10
C ARG A 11 -2.13 3.86 -8.41
N LYS A 12 -2.56 4.08 -9.66
CA LYS A 12 -3.27 5.31 -10.06
C LYS A 12 -4.52 5.59 -9.22
N THR A 13 -5.25 4.53 -8.87
CA THR A 13 -6.45 4.59 -8.02
C THR A 13 -6.15 4.92 -6.55
N LEU A 14 -4.89 4.82 -6.14
CA LEU A 14 -4.41 5.26 -4.83
C LEU A 14 -3.61 6.56 -4.96
N LEU A 15 -3.87 7.39 -5.97
CA LEU A 15 -3.12 8.62 -6.23
C LEU A 15 -1.61 8.38 -6.37
N PHE A 16 -1.24 7.25 -6.98
CA PHE A 16 0.13 6.76 -7.13
C PHE A 16 0.82 6.31 -5.83
N GLN A 17 0.08 6.13 -4.72
CA GLN A 17 0.57 5.42 -3.54
C GLN A 17 0.58 3.89 -3.76
N THR A 18 1.32 3.19 -2.92
CA THR A 18 1.43 1.73 -2.88
C THR A 18 0.42 1.12 -1.90
N PRO A 19 -0.06 -0.12 -2.15
CA PRO A 19 -0.85 -0.85 -1.16
C PRO A 19 -0.17 -0.99 0.21
N ALA A 20 1.16 -1.15 0.24
CA ALA A 20 1.93 -1.25 1.48
C ALA A 20 1.85 0.03 2.33
N GLU A 21 1.94 1.22 1.70
CA GLU A 21 1.79 2.50 2.40
C GLU A 21 0.38 2.68 2.98
N LYS A 22 -0.67 2.44 2.18
CA LYS A 22 -2.06 2.55 2.66
C LYS A 22 -2.35 1.59 3.81
N PHE A 23 -1.79 0.38 3.76
CA PHE A 23 -1.92 -0.57 4.85
C PHE A 23 -1.29 -0.04 6.14
N ALA A 24 -0.06 0.49 6.08
CA ALA A 24 0.61 1.08 7.24
C ALA A 24 -0.16 2.28 7.81
N GLU A 25 -0.69 3.16 6.95
CA GLU A 25 -1.56 4.28 7.35
C GLU A 25 -2.81 3.79 8.11
N CYS A 26 -3.51 2.78 7.59
CA CYS A 26 -4.70 2.23 8.23
C CYS A 26 -4.40 1.59 9.59
N VAL A 27 -3.29 0.87 9.72
CA VAL A 27 -2.86 0.28 10.99
C VAL A 27 -2.52 1.37 12.01
N ALA A 28 -1.81 2.41 11.57
CA ALA A 28 -1.46 3.55 12.42
C ALA A 28 -2.70 4.32 12.91
N ALA A 29 -3.77 4.39 12.11
CA ALA A 29 -5.01 5.07 12.49
C ALA A 29 -5.81 4.37 13.61
N ILE A 30 -5.53 3.10 13.89
CA ILE A 30 -6.23 2.28 14.90
C ILE A 30 -5.32 1.81 16.05
N SER A 31 -4.05 2.21 16.03
CA SER A 31 -3.07 1.92 17.08
C SER A 31 -3.06 3.03 18.13
#